data_AF-A0A919RJ71-F1
#
_entry.id   AF-A0A919RJ71-F1
#
_cell.length_a   1.000
_cell.length_b   1.000
_cell.length_c   1.000
_cell.angle_alpha   90.00
_cell.angle_beta   90.00
_cell.angle_gamma   90.00
#
_symmetry.space_group_name_H-M   'P 1'
#
loop_
_entity.id
_entity.type
_entity.pdbx_description
1 polymer ?
#
loop_
_entity_poly.entity_id
_entity_poly.type
_entity_poly.pdbx_seq_one_letter_code
_entity_poly.pdbx_strand_id
1 'polypeptide(L)'
;MAEFAHRLGLVRLAFLLVGSQETAEDVVQDAFAALHRRWSRLVDHDRVLPYLRTAVVNGCRMVHRRRAIVGRFAGDRETRGGGPGGRPDRAGLIPLGNSQLRRDRPLPQPRRLGSQ
;
A
#
# COMPACT_ATOMS: atom_id res chain seq x y z
N MET A 1 24.45 2.70 4.19
CA MET A 1 23.90 3.31 5.43
C MET A 1 22.59 4.08 5.21
N ALA A 2 22.44 4.88 4.14
CA ALA A 2 21.21 5.66 3.90
C ALA A 2 19.93 4.80 3.76
N GLU A 3 20.00 3.63 3.11
CA GLU A 3 18.83 2.77 2.89
C GLU A 3 18.19 2.24 4.18
N PHE A 4 19.01 1.92 5.20
CA PHE A 4 18.56 1.45 6.50
C PHE A 4 17.80 2.54 7.28
N ALA A 5 18.31 3.77 7.26
CA ALA A 5 17.67 4.93 7.89
C ALA A 5 16.32 5.25 7.26
N HIS A 6 16.23 5.18 5.92
CA HIS A 6 14.96 5.38 5.21
C HIS A 6 13.94 4.31 5.54
N ARG A 7 14.34 3.03 5.59
CA ARG A 7 13.45 1.93 5.95
C ARG A 7 12.91 2.09 7.37
N LEU A 8 13.76 2.40 8.36
CA LEU A 8 13.32 2.62 9.74
C LEU A 8 12.32 3.78 9.85
N GLY A 9 12.55 4.88 9.13
CA GLY A 9 11.61 6.00 9.07
C GLY A 9 10.26 5.61 8.46
N LEU A 10 10.26 4.80 7.41
CA LEU A 10 9.05 4.31 6.76
C LEU A 10 8.28 3.29 7.62
N VAL A 11 8.98 2.41 8.35
CA VAL A 11 8.35 1.46 9.28
C VAL A 11 7.68 2.22 10.43
N ARG A 12 8.35 3.23 11.00
CA ARG A 12 7.74 4.09 12.03
C ARG A 12 6.50 4.81 11.50
N LEU A 13 6.55 5.36 10.29
CA LEU A 13 5.39 5.97 9.64
C LEU A 13 4.25 4.95 9.50
N ALA A 14 4.54 3.77 8.97
CA ALA A 14 3.54 2.72 8.79
C ALA A 14 2.95 2.27 10.13
N PHE A 15 3.78 2.07 11.15
CA PHE A 15 3.36 1.68 12.49
C PHE A 15 2.37 2.68 13.08
N LEU A 16 2.66 3.98 13.00
CA LEU A 16 1.74 5.03 13.45
C LEU A 16 0.40 5.01 12.70
N LEU A 17 0.38 4.55 11.45
CA LEU A 17 -0.84 4.47 10.65
C LEU A 17 -1.64 3.18 10.89
N VAL A 18 -0.99 2.02 11.11
CA VAL A 18 -1.67 0.71 11.19
C VAL A 18 -1.79 0.12 12.60
N GLY A 19 -1.00 0.62 13.56
CA GLY A 19 -0.99 0.19 14.95
C GLY A 19 -0.41 -1.21 15.22
N SER A 20 0.23 -1.84 14.24
CA SER A 20 0.88 -3.16 14.38
C SER A 20 2.24 -3.15 13.73
N GLN A 21 3.26 -3.67 14.45
CA GLN A 21 4.64 -3.73 13.98
C GLN A 21 4.79 -4.66 12.79
N GLU A 22 4.26 -5.87 12.88
CA GLU A 22 4.28 -6.88 11.81
C GLU A 22 3.65 -6.32 10.53
N THR A 23 2.43 -5.76 10.65
CA THR A 23 1.74 -5.17 9.49
C THR A 23 2.47 -3.95 8.91
N ALA A 24 3.16 -3.18 9.75
CA ALA A 24 3.95 -2.04 9.29
C ALA A 24 5.16 -2.49 8.47
N GLU A 25 5.86 -3.53 8.91
CA GLU A 25 7.00 -4.11 8.21
C GLU A 25 6.58 -4.68 6.85
N ASP A 26 5.49 -5.44 6.79
CA ASP A 26 4.94 -5.99 5.54
C ASP A 26 4.64 -4.89 4.53
N VAL A 27 3.96 -3.82 4.96
CA VAL A 27 3.62 -2.69 4.07
C VAL A 27 4.88 -2.02 3.51
N VAL A 28 5.91 -1.85 4.33
CA VAL A 28 7.17 -1.24 3.87
C VAL A 28 7.91 -2.18 2.93
N GLN A 29 7.97 -3.48 3.23
CA GLN A 29 8.57 -4.47 2.34
C GLN A 29 7.88 -4.50 0.98
N ASP A 30 6.55 -4.46 0.94
CA ASP A 30 5.77 -4.36 -0.29
C ASP A 30 6.08 -3.10 -1.10
N ALA A 31 6.28 -1.96 -0.42
CA ALA A 31 6.65 -0.70 -1.06
C ALA A 31 8.04 -0.76 -1.69
N PHE A 32 9.02 -1.35 -1.00
CA PHE A 32 10.37 -1.58 -1.55
C PHE A 32 10.35 -2.58 -2.71
N ALA A 33 9.56 -3.65 -2.62
CA ALA A 33 9.38 -4.59 -3.72
C ALA A 33 8.77 -3.89 -4.95
N ALA A 34 7.81 -3.00 -4.76
CA ALA A 34 7.21 -2.20 -5.83
C ALA A 34 8.19 -1.19 -6.44
N LEU A 35 9.07 -0.60 -5.64
CA LEU A 35 10.16 0.25 -6.11
C LEU A 35 11.14 -0.57 -6.97
N HIS A 36 11.59 -1.73 -6.48
CA HIS A 36 12.55 -2.57 -7.18
C HIS A 36 12.02 -3.00 -8.56
N ARG A 37 10.74 -3.37 -8.67
CA ARG A 37 10.10 -3.69 -9.96
C ARG A 37 10.05 -2.51 -10.94
N ARG A 38 10.08 -1.27 -10.44
CA ARG A 38 10.01 -0.05 -11.25
C ARG A 38 11.36 0.66 -11.39
N TRP A 39 12.41 0.12 -10.78
CA TRP A 39 13.74 0.72 -10.72
C TRP A 39 14.29 1.07 -12.10
N SER A 40 14.12 0.19 -13.08
CA SER A 40 14.52 0.43 -14.48
C SER A 40 13.80 1.60 -15.18
N ARG A 41 12.68 2.08 -14.62
CA ARG A 41 11.89 3.21 -15.15
C ARG A 41 12.03 4.48 -14.30
N LEU A 42 12.63 4.40 -13.12
CA LEU A 42 12.92 5.57 -12.28
C LEU A 42 14.32 6.06 -12.64
N VAL A 43 14.38 6.99 -13.59
CA VAL A 43 15.63 7.61 -14.04
C VAL A 43 16.23 8.53 -12.97
N ASP A 44 15.40 9.15 -12.12
CA ASP A 44 15.84 10.10 -11.09
C ASP A 44 15.79 9.48 -9.68
N HIS A 45 16.94 9.42 -9.02
CA HIS A 45 17.06 8.96 -7.63
C HIS A 45 16.25 9.85 -6.65
N ASP A 46 16.09 11.13 -6.96
CA ASP A 46 15.31 12.08 -6.15
C ASP A 46 13.81 11.74 -6.07
N ARG A 47 13.31 10.92 -7.00
CA ARG A 47 11.90 10.49 -7.04
C ARG A 47 11.63 9.27 -6.18
N VAL A 48 12.66 8.59 -5.69
CA VAL A 48 12.56 7.32 -4.94
C VAL A 48 11.87 7.51 -3.58
N LEU A 49 12.32 8.48 -2.78
CA LEU A 49 11.77 8.69 -1.43
C LEU A 49 10.31 9.18 -1.44
N PRO A 50 9.91 10.16 -2.28
CA PRO A 50 8.51 10.54 -2.43
C PRO A 50 7.61 9.37 -2.89
N TYR A 51 8.13 8.53 -3.79
CA TYR A 51 7.42 7.33 -4.24
C TYR A 51 7.20 6.34 -3.10
N LEU A 52 8.25 6.01 -2.32
CA LEU A 52 8.15 5.08 -1.19
C LEU A 52 7.16 5.57 -0.12
N ARG A 53 7.21 6.85 0.26
CA ARG A 53 6.24 7.43 1.23
C ARG A 53 4.81 7.28 0.74
N THR A 54 4.57 7.57 -0.54
CA THR A 54 3.23 7.44 -1.15
C THR A 54 2.78 5.98 -1.17
N ALA A 55 3.67 5.06 -1.54
CA ALA A 55 3.39 3.63 -1.57
C ALA A 55 3.02 3.09 -0.17
N VAL A 56 3.79 3.47 0.86
CA VAL A 56 3.53 3.08 2.26
C VAL A 56 2.17 3.57 2.74
N VAL A 57 1.84 4.86 2.56
CA VAL A 57 0.54 5.41 2.97
C VAL A 57 -0.62 4.70 2.26
N ASN A 58 -0.48 4.38 0.97
CA ASN A 58 -1.48 3.63 0.22
C ASN A 58 -1.62 2.19 0.72
N GLY A 59 -0.50 1.54 1.08
CA GLY A 59 -0.50 0.22 1.72
C GLY A 59 -1.25 0.23 3.05
N CYS A 60 -0.99 1.19 3.95
CA CYS A 60 -1.70 1.34 5.21
C CYS A 60 -3.22 1.54 5.01
N ARG A 61 -3.62 2.36 4.02
CA ARG A 61 -5.04 2.53 3.66
C ARG A 61 -5.69 1.22 3.17
N MET A 62 -4.93 0.40 2.42
CA MET A 62 -5.41 -0.90 1.96
C MET A 62 -5.63 -1.87 3.12
N VAL A 63 -4.72 -1.89 4.09
CA VAL A 63 -4.87 -2.66 5.34
C VAL A 63 -6.16 -2.30 6.06
N HIS A 64 -6.41 -1.00 6.30
CA HIS A 64 -7.63 -0.54 6.97
C HIS A 64 -8.91 -0.91 6.23
N ARG A 65 -8.91 -0.73 4.90
CA ARG A 65 -10.04 -1.15 4.06
C ARG A 65 -10.29 -2.65 4.14
N ARG A 66 -9.23 -3.48 4.13
CA ARG A 66 -9.36 -4.94 4.26
C ARG A 66 -9.93 -5.33 5.63
N ARG A 67 -9.44 -4.73 6.71
CA ARG A 67 -9.98 -4.94 8.07
C ARG A 67 -11.46 -4.58 8.15
N ALA A 68 -11.86 -3.46 7.55
CA ALA A 68 -13.27 -3.06 7.50
C ALA A 68 -14.14 -4.04 6.71
N ILE A 69 -13.66 -4.56 5.57
CA ILE A 69 -14.40 -5.56 4.76
C ILE A 69 -14.53 -6.89 5.53
N VAL A 70 -13.44 -7.39 6.11
CA VAL A 70 -13.46 -8.62 6.91
C VAL A 70 -14.37 -8.47 8.12
N GLY A 71 -14.34 -7.31 8.81
CA GLY A 71 -15.23 -7.01 9.92
C GLY A 71 -16.71 -7.03 9.54
N ARG A 72 -17.07 -6.56 8.34
CA ARG A 72 -18.45 -6.63 7.82
C ARG A 72 -18.90 -8.08 7.61
N PHE A 73 -18.06 -8.92 7.00
CA PHE A 73 -18.38 -10.34 6.82
C PHE A 73 -18.38 -11.13 8.13
N ALA A 74 -17.61 -10.72 9.13
CA ALA A 74 -17.65 -11.33 10.47
C ALA A 74 -18.96 -10.98 11.20
N GLY A 75 -19.39 -9.71 11.17
CA GLY A 75 -20.69 -9.30 11.71
C GLY A 75 -21.87 -9.98 11.02
N ASP A 76 -21.78 -10.20 9.71
CA ASP A 76 -22.75 -10.95 8.91
C ASP A 76 -22.87 -12.44 9.29
N ARG A 77 -21.84 -13.03 9.91
CA ARG A 77 -21.89 -14.42 10.42
C ARG A 77 -22.53 -14.51 11.79
N GLU A 78 -22.25 -13.56 12.67
CA GLU A 78 -22.80 -13.52 14.03
C GLU A 78 -24.30 -13.16 14.02
N THR A 79 -24.74 -12.36 13.04
CA THR A 79 -26.15 -11.99 12.87
C THR A 79 -26.99 -13.08 12.16
N ARG A 80 -26.38 -14.17 11.66
CA ARG A 80 -27.05 -15.27 10.92
C ARG A 80 -27.12 -16.60 11.69
N GLY A 81 -27.29 -16.55 13.01
CA GLY A 81 -27.65 -17.71 13.84
C GLY A 81 -29.05 -18.30 13.59
N GLY A 82 -29.66 -18.11 12.42
CA GLY A 82 -30.97 -18.67 12.08
C GLY A 82 -31.29 -18.62 10.58
N GLY A 83 -31.13 -19.75 9.88
CA GLY A 83 -31.74 -20.00 8.56
C GLY A 83 -30.77 -20.45 7.45
N PRO A 84 -30.99 -21.62 6.79
CA PRO A 84 -30.14 -22.08 5.70
C PRO A 84 -30.62 -21.49 4.37
N GLY A 85 -29.76 -20.76 3.66
CA GLY A 85 -30.03 -20.38 2.28
C GLY A 85 -29.46 -19.03 1.88
N GLY A 86 -28.21 -19.00 1.46
CA GLY A 86 -27.60 -17.82 0.87
C GLY A 86 -26.24 -18.16 0.31
N ARG A 87 -26.21 -18.60 -0.95
CA ARG A 87 -24.97 -18.84 -1.70
C ARG A 87 -24.13 -17.55 -1.64
N PRO A 88 -22.86 -17.59 -1.23
CA PRO A 88 -22.02 -16.41 -1.32
C PRO A 88 -21.66 -16.17 -2.79
N ASP A 89 -22.16 -15.05 -3.33
CA ASP A 89 -21.77 -14.56 -4.63
C ASP A 89 -20.25 -14.31 -4.66
N ARG A 90 -19.61 -14.90 -5.67
CA ARG A 90 -18.17 -14.94 -5.87
C ARG A 90 -17.60 -13.52 -6.12
N ALA A 91 -17.30 -12.78 -5.06
CA ALA A 91 -16.50 -11.56 -5.14
C ALA A 91 -15.73 -11.34 -3.83
N GLY A 92 -14.42 -11.60 -3.80
CA GLY A 92 -13.64 -11.19 -2.63
C GLY A 92 -12.24 -11.75 -2.45
N LEU A 93 -11.78 -12.70 -3.27
CA LEU A 93 -10.34 -13.00 -3.36
C LEU A 93 -9.68 -11.84 -4.11
N ILE A 94 -9.41 -10.73 -3.40
CA ILE A 94 -8.48 -9.72 -3.88
C ILE A 94 -7.08 -10.30 -3.62
N PRO A 95 -6.31 -10.61 -4.67
CA PRO A 95 -4.94 -11.09 -4.50
C PRO A 95 -4.15 -10.07 -3.70
N LEU A 96 -3.28 -10.53 -2.79
CA LEU A 96 -2.30 -9.71 -2.07
C LEU A 96 -1.15 -9.25 -3.00
N GLY A 97 -1.48 -8.98 -4.26
CA GLY A 97 -0.59 -8.43 -5.26
C GLY A 97 -0.91 -6.95 -5.43
N ASN A 98 0.08 -6.12 -5.17
CA ASN A 98 0.16 -4.68 -5.47
C ASN A 98 0.06 -4.35 -6.99
N SER A 99 -0.75 -5.07 -7.77
CA SER A 99 -0.83 -5.03 -9.24
C SER A 99 -1.78 -3.97 -9.80
N GLN A 100 -2.41 -3.13 -8.96
CA GLN A 100 -3.49 -2.22 -9.38
C GLN A 100 -3.30 -0.77 -8.91
N LEU A 101 -2.07 -0.34 -8.56
CA LEU A 101 -1.79 1.10 -8.50
C LEU A 101 -1.73 1.63 -9.92
N ARG A 102 -2.92 2.00 -10.40
CA ARG A 102 -3.28 2.40 -11.74
C ARG A 102 -2.19 3.24 -12.42
N ARG A 103 -1.93 2.80 -13.65
CA ARG A 103 -1.40 3.51 -14.82
C ARG A 103 -1.68 5.03 -14.76
N ASP A 104 -0.70 5.81 -15.22
CA ASP A 104 -0.91 7.14 -15.81
C ASP A 104 -0.94 8.40 -14.92
N ARG A 105 0.00 8.55 -13.97
CA ARG A 105 0.45 9.91 -13.62
C ARG A 105 1.95 10.08 -13.83
N PRO A 106 2.41 10.70 -14.94
CA PRO A 106 3.77 11.19 -15.01
C PRO A 106 3.97 12.25 -13.93
N LEU A 107 5.11 12.18 -13.23
CA LEU A 107 5.51 13.24 -12.31
C LEU A 107 5.74 14.53 -13.11
N PRO A 108 5.28 15.69 -12.63
CA PRO A 108 5.57 16.95 -13.30
C PRO A 108 7.09 17.14 -13.41
N GLN A 109 7.57 17.40 -14.63
CA GLN A 109 8.98 17.71 -14.88
C GLN A 109 9.35 19.00 -14.13
N PRO A 110 10.52 19.08 -13.47
CA PRO A 110 10.99 20.34 -12.92
C PRO A 110 11.12 21.35 -14.07
N ARG A 111 10.45 22.50 -13.94
CA ARG A 111 10.61 23.61 -14.87
C ARG A 111 12.09 23.95 -14.92
N ARG A 112 12.74 23.72 -16.06
CA ARG A 112 14.06 24.30 -16.34
C ARG A 112 13.89 25.81 -16.17
N LEU A 113 14.46 26.37 -15.11
CA LEU A 113 14.64 27.81 -15.03
C LEU A 113 15.49 28.20 -16.24
N GLY A 114 14.98 29.14 -17.02
CA GLY A 114 15.58 29.62 -18.24
C GLY A 114 17.04 29.99 -18.02
N SER A 115 17.87 29.48 -18.92
CA SER A 115 19.14 30.07 -19.31
C SER A 115 18.90 31.52 -19.74
N GLN A 116 19.43 32.46 -18.95
CA GLN A 116 19.95 33.72 -19.46
C GLN A 116 21.47 33.68 -19.30
#